data_AF-A0AAJ0AII1-F1
#
_entry.id   AF-A0AAJ0AII1-F1
#
_cell.length_a   1.000
_cell.length_b   1.000
_cell.length_c   1.000
_cell.angle_alpha   90.00
_cell.angle_beta   90.00
_cell.angle_gamma   90.00
#
_symmetry.space_group_name_H-M   'P 1'
#
loop_
_entity.id
_entity.type
_entity.pdbx_description
1 polymer ?
#
loop_
_entity_poly.entity_id
_entity_poly.type
_entity_poly.pdbx_seq_one_letter_code
_entity_poly.pdbx_strand_id
1 'polypeptide(L)'
;MALFNLLVLLSVAVSWCSAAFDPTSKNNVVVYYGQGPNQGDLINQCQQPEIDVIILSFVHLFPAQANGYPGTNFGNRCGGQVYPGPGFNGVLDPSKDQLQSNCPSLNAQIPVCQQQYGKKILLSLGGGVVSYQLTGRNEGELLATYLWHMFGPKDPNWTGPRPFDYDGQAVEVDGFDMDIEHPSTDNSEGYIALVTLLRTFYSTATKQYYLTGAPQCVVPDANMAAMISAAKFDMIFVQFYNTPSCSAATWVASNPSYTPGATYQEAGFTFDAWVQWLSNTPSRDAKVFITLPGSSDAANAGNYITHQQADNLISAYYCRPSFGGVAVWEATRGDSNPYNGKSFQATMKIWLQGAAADTRLASCLAPTTTTSSSTQPTTPTQPNPGAPGSCGSGIGPCGSGYCCSAYGYCGTTSAYCGTGCQPGFGTCSAGGSSGGSSGGSSGGSSGGSSGGSSGSGGSSGLPIARDGACGAGVATCRGNGDYQCCSSNGWCGNSDLYCGAGCQPGYGICS
;
A
#
# COMPACT_ATOMS: atom_id res chain seq x y z
N MET A 1 2.34 -72.66 -14.93
CA MET A 1 1.05 -71.99 -15.23
C MET A 1 0.24 -72.08 -13.94
N ALA A 2 -0.28 -71.05 -13.30
CA ALA A 2 -0.74 -69.72 -13.71
C ALA A 2 -0.57 -68.75 -12.50
N LEU A 3 0.04 -67.58 -12.71
CA LEU A 3 -0.58 -66.24 -12.71
C LEU A 3 -1.05 -65.73 -11.33
N PHE A 4 -0.18 -64.95 -10.69
CA PHE A 4 -0.53 -63.98 -9.64
C PHE A 4 -1.03 -62.69 -10.31
N ASN A 5 -2.25 -62.25 -9.96
CA ASN A 5 -2.81 -60.96 -10.38
C ASN A 5 -2.22 -59.83 -9.52
N LEU A 6 -1.50 -58.89 -10.15
CA LEU A 6 -1.09 -57.62 -9.56
C LEU A 6 -1.98 -56.52 -10.14
N LEU A 7 -2.91 -56.00 -9.34
CA LEU A 7 -3.68 -54.79 -9.67
C LEU A 7 -2.84 -53.56 -9.31
N VAL A 8 -2.35 -52.86 -10.32
CA VAL A 8 -1.72 -51.54 -10.18
C VAL A 8 -2.84 -50.49 -10.22
N LEU A 9 -3.12 -49.89 -9.07
CA LEU A 9 -3.96 -48.67 -8.98
C LEU A 9 -3.13 -47.48 -9.47
N LEU A 10 -3.46 -46.99 -10.67
CA LEU A 10 -2.95 -45.72 -11.18
C LEU A 10 -3.67 -44.58 -10.44
N SER A 11 -3.03 -43.98 -9.44
CA SER A 11 -3.47 -42.70 -8.89
C SER A 11 -3.16 -41.58 -9.88
N VAL A 12 -4.16 -41.17 -10.66
CA VAL A 12 -4.07 -39.92 -11.42
C VAL A 12 -4.16 -38.78 -10.40
N ALA A 13 -2.99 -38.27 -9.98
CA ALA A 13 -2.91 -36.98 -9.33
C ALA A 13 -3.31 -35.93 -10.38
N VAL A 14 -4.59 -35.58 -10.42
CA VAL A 14 -5.03 -34.37 -11.11
C VAL A 14 -4.43 -33.23 -10.29
N SER A 15 -3.29 -32.72 -10.71
CA SER A 15 -2.80 -31.42 -10.26
C SER A 15 -3.83 -30.39 -10.72
N TRP A 16 -4.79 -30.07 -9.85
CA TRP A 16 -5.55 -28.84 -9.98
C TRP A 16 -4.54 -27.72 -9.81
N CYS A 17 -3.98 -27.24 -10.93
CA CYS A 17 -3.32 -25.95 -10.97
C CYS A 17 -4.41 -24.90 -10.71
N SER A 18 -4.78 -24.71 -9.44
CA SER A 18 -5.37 -23.46 -9.02
C SER A 18 -4.31 -22.41 -9.37
N ALA A 19 -4.63 -21.50 -10.28
CA ALA A 19 -3.73 -20.40 -10.60
C ALA A 19 -3.41 -19.70 -9.27
N ALA A 20 -2.14 -19.72 -8.87
CA ALA A 20 -1.71 -19.07 -7.65
C ALA A 20 -1.89 -17.55 -7.81
N PHE A 21 -2.09 -16.86 -6.68
CA PHE A 21 -2.05 -15.40 -6.65
C PHE A 21 -0.80 -14.88 -7.36
N ASP A 22 -0.99 -13.97 -8.31
CA ASP A 22 0.09 -13.28 -9.01
C ASP A 22 -0.16 -11.77 -8.92
N PRO A 23 0.64 -11.01 -8.15
CA PRO A 23 0.43 -9.58 -7.96
C PRO A 23 0.57 -8.76 -9.26
N THR A 24 1.11 -9.33 -10.33
CA THR A 24 1.22 -8.67 -11.64
C THR A 24 0.02 -8.96 -12.55
N SER A 25 -0.75 -10.00 -12.23
CA SER A 25 -1.94 -10.43 -12.97
C SER A 25 -3.09 -9.44 -12.84
N LYS A 26 -3.93 -9.42 -13.86
CA LYS A 26 -5.20 -8.68 -13.91
C LYS A 26 -6.37 -9.50 -13.38
N ASN A 27 -6.16 -10.79 -13.13
CA ASN A 27 -7.20 -11.77 -12.83
C ASN A 27 -7.30 -12.08 -11.34
N ASN A 28 -6.86 -11.18 -10.46
CA ASN A 28 -6.95 -11.42 -9.03
C ASN A 28 -8.33 -11.06 -8.49
N VAL A 29 -8.87 -11.90 -7.62
CA VAL A 29 -10.07 -11.65 -6.84
C VAL A 29 -9.69 -11.56 -5.37
N VAL A 30 -10.10 -10.45 -4.76
CA VAL A 30 -9.90 -10.15 -3.35
C VAL A 30 -11.26 -10.13 -2.66
N VAL A 31 -11.37 -10.71 -1.47
CA VAL A 31 -12.63 -10.65 -0.70
C VAL A 31 -12.37 -10.27 0.75
N TYR A 32 -13.17 -9.35 1.28
CA TYR A 32 -13.20 -9.03 2.71
C TYR A 32 -13.98 -10.11 3.47
N TYR A 33 -13.50 -10.49 4.65
CA TYR A 33 -14.10 -11.54 5.48
C TYR A 33 -13.91 -11.21 6.96
N GLY A 34 -14.96 -11.37 7.76
CA GLY A 34 -14.90 -11.16 9.21
C GLY A 34 -16.06 -10.37 9.77
N GLN A 35 -16.79 -9.61 8.94
CA GLN A 35 -17.90 -8.75 9.39
C GLN A 35 -19.27 -9.17 8.83
N GLY A 36 -19.34 -10.31 8.14
CA GLY A 36 -20.59 -10.81 7.57
C GLY A 36 -21.57 -11.30 8.64
N PRO A 37 -22.86 -10.98 8.55
CA PRO A 37 -23.87 -11.45 9.50
C PRO A 37 -24.02 -12.96 9.40
N ASN A 38 -23.85 -13.67 10.53
CA ASN A 38 -23.88 -15.14 10.59
C ASN A 38 -22.91 -15.81 9.59
N GLN A 39 -21.77 -15.16 9.29
CA GLN A 39 -20.80 -15.65 8.31
C GLN A 39 -20.39 -17.10 8.55
N GLY A 40 -20.05 -17.82 7.48
CA GLY A 40 -19.48 -19.16 7.55
C GLY A 40 -18.03 -19.16 8.03
N ASP A 41 -17.44 -20.35 8.12
CA ASP A 41 -16.01 -20.51 8.41
C ASP A 41 -15.13 -20.02 7.26
N LEU A 42 -13.91 -19.55 7.58
CA LEU A 42 -12.94 -19.03 6.61
C LEU A 42 -12.63 -20.07 5.52
N ILE A 43 -12.60 -21.36 5.88
CA ILE A 43 -12.33 -22.46 4.95
C ILE A 43 -13.28 -22.48 3.74
N ASN A 44 -14.52 -22.01 3.89
CA ASN A 44 -15.49 -21.95 2.80
C ASN A 44 -15.06 -20.98 1.70
N GLN A 45 -14.33 -19.91 2.05
CA GLN A 45 -13.75 -18.98 1.09
C GLN A 45 -12.46 -19.56 0.50
N CYS A 46 -11.65 -20.22 1.31
CA CYS A 46 -10.39 -20.80 0.86
C CYS A 46 -10.57 -21.93 -0.15
N GLN A 47 -11.66 -22.69 -0.03
CA GLN A 47 -12.03 -23.74 -0.97
C GLN A 47 -12.52 -23.23 -2.32
N GLN A 48 -12.88 -21.94 -2.45
CA GLN A 48 -13.24 -21.36 -3.73
C GLN A 48 -11.96 -21.10 -4.53
N PRO A 49 -11.68 -21.85 -5.63
CA PRO A 49 -10.47 -21.65 -6.43
C PRO A 49 -10.46 -20.27 -7.11
N GLU A 50 -11.62 -19.62 -7.21
CA GLU A 50 -11.76 -18.31 -7.83
C GLU A 50 -11.22 -17.14 -6.99
N ILE A 51 -11.04 -17.32 -5.68
CA ILE A 51 -10.56 -16.28 -4.76
C ILE A 51 -9.04 -16.38 -4.63
N ASP A 52 -8.31 -15.27 -4.71
CA ASP A 52 -6.84 -15.28 -4.60
C ASP A 52 -6.36 -14.69 -3.26
N VAL A 53 -7.03 -13.65 -2.79
CA VAL A 53 -6.71 -12.94 -1.53
C VAL A 53 -7.96 -12.86 -0.65
N ILE A 54 -7.79 -13.18 0.62
CA ILE A 54 -8.82 -12.98 1.65
C ILE A 54 -8.28 -11.97 2.66
N ILE A 55 -9.06 -10.94 2.93
CA ILE A 55 -8.72 -9.87 3.87
C ILE A 55 -9.52 -10.12 5.15
N LEU A 56 -8.82 -10.38 6.25
CA LEU A 56 -9.41 -10.55 7.57
C LEU A 56 -9.74 -9.19 8.17
N SER A 57 -11.00 -9.00 8.52
CA SER A 57 -11.59 -7.73 8.91
C SER A 57 -12.18 -7.81 10.32
N PHE A 58 -11.64 -7.15 11.35
CA PHE A 58 -10.58 -6.13 11.35
C PHE A 58 -9.77 -6.09 12.64
N VAL A 59 -8.60 -5.44 12.58
CA VAL A 59 -8.06 -4.66 13.70
C VAL A 59 -8.80 -3.32 13.73
N HIS A 60 -9.86 -3.24 14.53
CA HIS A 60 -10.82 -2.12 14.56
C HIS A 60 -10.54 -1.06 15.65
N LEU A 61 -9.55 -1.30 16.51
CA LEU A 61 -9.09 -0.37 17.56
C LEU A 61 -7.57 -0.37 17.62
N PHE A 62 -6.97 0.78 17.93
CA PHE A 62 -5.52 0.93 18.08
C PHE A 62 -5.11 1.02 19.55
N PRO A 63 -3.81 0.93 19.89
CA PRO A 63 -3.36 0.76 21.27
C PRO A 63 -3.90 1.79 22.25
N ALA A 64 -4.05 3.06 21.82
CA ALA A 64 -4.61 4.13 22.63
C ALA A 64 -6.06 3.89 23.05
N GLN A 65 -6.83 3.15 22.25
CA GLN A 65 -8.25 2.86 22.48
C GLN A 65 -8.51 1.45 23.02
N ALA A 66 -7.50 0.57 23.05
CA ALA A 66 -7.64 -0.85 23.40
C ALA A 66 -6.62 -1.33 24.46
N ASN A 67 -6.44 -0.54 25.53
CA ASN A 67 -5.60 -0.87 26.69
C ASN A 67 -4.14 -1.22 26.35
N GLY A 68 -3.55 -0.56 25.34
CA GLY A 68 -2.14 -0.72 24.99
C GLY A 68 -1.83 -1.85 24.02
N TYR A 69 -2.79 -2.69 23.66
CA TYR A 69 -2.71 -3.59 22.50
C TYR A 69 -3.73 -3.16 21.43
N PRO A 70 -3.58 -3.56 20.16
CA PRO A 70 -4.64 -3.36 19.17
C PRO A 70 -5.88 -4.19 19.52
N GLY A 71 -7.06 -3.75 19.12
CA GLY A 71 -8.32 -4.50 19.30
C GLY A 71 -8.79 -5.14 18.00
N THR A 72 -9.16 -6.42 18.04
CA THR A 72 -9.63 -7.17 16.88
C THR A 72 -11.11 -7.49 17.00
N ASN A 73 -11.79 -7.56 15.85
CA ASN A 73 -13.16 -8.04 15.77
C ASN A 73 -13.31 -8.81 14.47
N PHE A 74 -13.61 -10.12 14.56
CA PHE A 74 -13.92 -10.96 13.39
C PHE A 74 -15.36 -11.49 13.46
N GLY A 75 -16.29 -10.64 13.90
CA GLY A 75 -17.70 -10.95 14.01
C GLY A 75 -17.92 -12.16 14.93
N ASN A 76 -18.65 -13.16 14.43
CA ASN A 76 -18.94 -14.39 15.18
C ASN A 76 -17.85 -15.47 15.10
N ARG A 77 -16.61 -15.15 14.67
CA ARG A 77 -15.52 -16.15 14.57
C ARG A 77 -14.73 -16.38 15.84
N CYS A 78 -14.85 -15.48 16.82
CA CYS A 78 -14.11 -15.55 18.07
C CYS A 78 -15.06 -15.60 19.26
N GLY A 79 -14.59 -16.20 20.35
CA GLY A 79 -15.22 -16.07 21.66
C GLY A 79 -15.02 -14.67 22.26
N GLY A 80 -15.63 -14.42 23.42
CA GLY A 80 -15.51 -13.15 24.15
C GLY A 80 -14.19 -12.99 24.92
N GLN A 81 -13.29 -13.97 24.88
CA GLN A 81 -12.00 -13.89 25.57
C GLN A 81 -11.05 -12.95 24.85
N VAL A 82 -10.33 -12.16 25.64
CA VAL A 82 -9.35 -11.17 25.17
C VAL A 82 -8.04 -11.34 25.93
N TYR A 83 -6.93 -10.88 25.34
CA TYR A 83 -5.66 -10.76 26.05
C TYR A 83 -5.68 -9.53 26.96
N PRO A 84 -5.09 -9.62 28.17
CA PRO A 84 -4.90 -8.45 29.01
C PRO A 84 -3.87 -7.51 28.39
N GLY A 85 -4.29 -6.27 28.12
CA GLY A 85 -3.44 -5.22 27.60
C GLY A 85 -2.43 -4.71 28.64
N PRO A 86 -1.27 -4.18 28.20
CA PRO A 86 -0.24 -3.64 29.10
C PRO A 86 -0.60 -2.27 29.67
N GLY A 87 -1.72 -1.66 29.27
CA GLY A 87 -2.02 -0.27 29.52
C GLY A 87 -1.45 0.66 28.46
N PHE A 88 -2.00 1.87 28.39
CA PHE A 88 -1.56 2.90 27.46
C PHE A 88 -1.22 4.18 28.23
N ASN A 89 -0.06 4.79 27.94
CA ASN A 89 0.46 5.98 28.65
C ASN A 89 0.45 5.85 30.18
N GLY A 90 0.83 4.67 30.70
CA GLY A 90 0.89 4.39 32.13
C GLY A 90 -0.47 4.12 32.80
N VAL A 91 -1.56 4.10 32.02
CA VAL A 91 -2.91 3.78 32.51
C VAL A 91 -3.29 2.37 32.09
N LEU A 92 -3.51 1.49 33.06
CA LEU A 92 -4.06 0.16 32.85
C LEU A 92 -5.58 0.19 33.01
N ASP A 93 -6.30 -0.17 31.95
CA ASP A 93 -7.78 -0.21 31.92
C ASP A 93 -8.27 -1.53 31.29
N PRO A 94 -8.38 -2.60 32.09
CA PRO A 94 -8.81 -3.92 31.59
C PRO A 94 -10.21 -3.93 30.96
N SER A 95 -11.05 -2.90 31.20
CA SER A 95 -12.35 -2.80 30.54
C SER A 95 -12.24 -2.52 29.04
N LYS A 96 -11.05 -2.10 28.57
CA LYS A 96 -10.71 -1.83 27.18
C LYS A 96 -9.88 -2.95 26.53
N ASP A 97 -9.74 -4.11 27.18
CA ASP A 97 -9.11 -5.27 26.54
C ASP A 97 -9.97 -5.73 25.36
N GLN A 98 -9.42 -5.65 24.14
CA GLN A 98 -10.16 -5.90 22.90
C GLN A 98 -9.38 -6.79 21.91
N LEU A 99 -8.19 -7.26 22.25
CA LEU A 99 -7.45 -8.20 21.41
C LEU A 99 -7.99 -9.61 21.64
N GLN A 100 -8.76 -10.14 20.68
CA GLN A 100 -9.41 -11.46 20.82
C GLN A 100 -8.36 -12.57 20.98
N SER A 101 -8.50 -13.38 22.03
CA SER A 101 -7.54 -14.43 22.39
C SER A 101 -8.02 -15.85 22.07
N ASN A 102 -9.25 -15.99 21.61
CA ASN A 102 -9.87 -17.28 21.35
C ASN A 102 -10.68 -17.26 20.05
N CYS A 103 -10.01 -17.55 18.93
CA CYS A 103 -10.60 -17.62 17.59
C CYS A 103 -10.30 -18.99 16.94
N PRO A 104 -10.74 -20.12 17.53
CA PRO A 104 -10.15 -21.43 17.26
C PRO A 104 -10.33 -21.90 15.81
N SER A 105 -11.50 -21.72 15.20
CA SER A 105 -11.70 -22.12 13.80
C SER A 105 -10.93 -21.22 12.84
N LEU A 106 -10.92 -19.90 13.08
CA LEU A 106 -10.16 -18.94 12.28
C LEU A 106 -8.66 -19.26 12.31
N ASN A 107 -8.08 -19.40 13.51
CA ASN A 107 -6.65 -19.63 13.70
C ASN A 107 -6.19 -20.93 13.02
N ALA A 108 -6.97 -22.00 13.14
CA ALA A 108 -6.67 -23.29 12.51
C ALA A 108 -6.75 -23.23 10.97
N GLN A 109 -7.58 -22.35 10.41
CA GLN A 109 -7.88 -22.32 8.98
C GLN A 109 -6.96 -21.39 8.18
N ILE A 110 -6.42 -20.31 8.77
CA ILE A 110 -5.45 -19.42 8.11
C ILE A 110 -4.29 -20.19 7.45
N PRO A 111 -3.53 -21.05 8.16
CA PRO A 111 -2.43 -21.79 7.54
C PRO A 111 -2.92 -22.78 6.47
N VAL A 112 -4.12 -23.35 6.62
CA VAL A 112 -4.70 -24.22 5.59
C VAL A 112 -5.00 -23.43 4.32
N CYS A 113 -5.55 -22.23 4.42
CA CYS A 113 -5.81 -21.36 3.28
C CYS A 113 -4.52 -21.01 2.53
N GLN A 114 -3.46 -20.68 3.26
CA GLN A 114 -2.16 -20.34 2.67
C GLN A 114 -1.47 -21.55 2.05
N GLN A 115 -1.38 -22.67 2.77
CA GLN A 115 -0.54 -23.81 2.40
C GLN A 115 -1.24 -24.79 1.46
N GLN A 116 -2.53 -25.07 1.68
CA GLN A 116 -3.29 -26.03 0.88
C GLN A 116 -3.94 -25.37 -0.34
N TYR A 117 -4.48 -24.16 -0.18
CA TYR A 117 -5.26 -23.49 -1.22
C TYR A 117 -4.53 -22.31 -1.88
N GLY A 118 -3.29 -22.01 -1.45
CA GLY A 118 -2.45 -20.98 -2.05
C GLY A 118 -2.98 -19.55 -1.91
N LYS A 119 -3.91 -19.31 -0.98
CA LYS A 119 -4.52 -17.98 -0.78
C LYS A 119 -3.54 -17.05 -0.07
N LYS A 120 -3.61 -15.76 -0.37
CA LYS A 120 -3.01 -14.74 0.48
C LYS A 120 -4.01 -14.31 1.55
N ILE A 121 -3.55 -14.24 2.79
CA ILE A 121 -4.34 -13.78 3.93
C ILE A 121 -3.75 -12.45 4.41
N LEU A 122 -4.48 -11.36 4.22
CA LEU A 122 -4.10 -10.04 4.73
C LEU A 122 -4.92 -9.73 5.98
N LEU A 123 -4.39 -8.91 6.89
CA LEU A 123 -5.13 -8.40 8.04
C LEU A 123 -5.43 -6.91 7.84
N SER A 124 -6.71 -6.55 7.84
CA SER A 124 -7.14 -5.17 7.62
C SER A 124 -7.28 -4.39 8.91
N LEU A 125 -6.85 -3.14 8.86
CA LEU A 125 -6.91 -2.15 9.93
C LEU A 125 -8.00 -1.13 9.62
N GLY A 126 -8.80 -0.81 10.64
CA GLY A 126 -9.80 0.24 10.57
C GLY A 126 -11.21 -0.31 10.33
N GLY A 127 -11.73 -0.06 9.13
CA GLY A 127 -13.13 -0.26 8.72
C GLY A 127 -14.04 0.91 9.12
N GLY A 128 -15.33 0.77 8.86
CA GLY A 128 -16.35 1.83 9.04
C GLY A 128 -16.68 2.26 10.48
N VAL A 129 -15.93 1.83 11.49
CA VAL A 129 -16.03 2.39 12.86
C VAL A 129 -15.19 3.66 12.98
N VAL A 130 -15.52 4.55 13.92
CA VAL A 130 -14.79 5.82 14.13
C VAL A 130 -13.97 5.84 15.43
N SER A 131 -13.82 4.67 16.05
CA SER A 131 -13.26 4.52 17.40
C SER A 131 -11.75 4.30 17.43
N TYR A 132 -11.09 4.11 16.29
CA TYR A 132 -9.64 4.00 16.21
C TYR A 132 -9.02 5.37 15.88
N GLN A 133 -7.84 5.65 16.41
CA GLN A 133 -7.07 6.83 16.01
C GLN A 133 -5.59 6.65 16.34
N LEU A 134 -4.71 7.21 15.51
CA LEU A 134 -3.30 7.40 15.83
C LEU A 134 -3.03 8.89 16.05
N THR A 135 -2.25 9.20 17.08
CA THR A 135 -1.78 10.56 17.37
C THR A 135 -0.26 10.58 17.44
N GLY A 136 0.36 11.13 16.40
CA GLY A 136 1.80 11.32 16.29
C GLY A 136 2.55 10.03 15.91
N ARG A 137 3.82 10.21 15.54
CA ARG A 137 4.70 9.13 15.08
C ARG A 137 4.75 7.93 16.02
N ASN A 138 4.89 8.16 17.33
CA ASN A 138 5.11 7.09 18.31
C ASN A 138 3.96 6.07 18.36
N GLU A 139 2.71 6.52 18.26
CA GLU A 139 1.56 5.62 18.25
C GLU A 139 1.52 4.77 16.97
N GLY A 140 1.86 5.38 15.84
CA GLY A 140 1.98 4.67 14.56
C GLY A 140 3.05 3.59 14.57
N GLU A 141 4.25 3.92 15.07
CA GLU A 141 5.36 2.97 15.17
C GLU A 141 5.07 1.86 16.19
N LEU A 142 4.40 2.19 17.31
CA LEU A 142 3.95 1.22 18.29
C LEU A 142 2.97 0.21 17.67
N LEU A 143 1.97 0.71 16.92
CA LEU A 143 1.01 -0.17 16.25
C LEU A 143 1.71 -1.04 15.20
N ALA A 144 2.59 -0.49 14.36
CA ALA A 144 3.35 -1.26 13.37
C ALA A 144 4.15 -2.40 14.02
N THR A 145 4.80 -2.10 15.16
CA THR A 145 5.58 -3.06 15.95
C THR A 145 4.69 -4.17 16.48
N TYR A 146 3.52 -3.84 17.07
CA TYR A 146 2.58 -4.86 17.52
C TYR A 146 2.04 -5.71 16.38
N LEU A 147 1.65 -5.10 15.26
CA LEU A 147 1.20 -5.86 14.10
C LEU A 147 2.24 -6.88 13.64
N TRP A 148 3.50 -6.43 13.52
CA TRP A 148 4.60 -7.26 13.09
C TRP A 148 4.88 -8.43 14.03
N HIS A 149 5.00 -8.18 15.34
CA HIS A 149 5.30 -9.26 16.29
C HIS A 149 4.09 -10.16 16.59
N MET A 150 2.87 -9.63 16.59
CA MET A 150 1.65 -10.39 16.89
C MET A 150 1.10 -11.19 15.71
N PHE A 151 1.30 -10.72 14.47
CA PHE A 151 0.72 -11.33 13.27
C PHE A 151 1.72 -11.58 12.13
N GLY A 152 2.94 -11.05 12.21
CA GLY A 152 4.04 -11.34 11.28
C GLY A 152 4.85 -12.57 11.68
N PRO A 153 6.12 -12.68 11.24
CA PRO A 153 6.99 -13.82 11.54
C PRO A 153 7.20 -14.01 13.03
N LYS A 154 7.39 -15.28 13.42
CA LYS A 154 7.72 -15.62 14.81
C LYS A 154 9.06 -15.00 15.20
N ASP A 155 9.03 -14.12 16.19
CA ASP A 155 10.22 -13.63 16.89
C ASP A 155 10.40 -14.40 18.20
N PRO A 156 11.52 -15.12 18.41
CA PRO A 156 11.78 -15.85 19.66
C PRO A 156 11.94 -14.95 20.89
N ASN A 157 12.19 -13.64 20.71
CA ASN A 157 12.32 -12.69 21.81
C ASN A 157 10.99 -12.00 22.15
N TRP A 158 9.96 -12.17 21.32
CA TRP A 158 8.64 -11.62 21.59
C TRP A 158 7.91 -12.47 22.64
N THR A 159 7.57 -11.86 23.76
CA THR A 159 6.84 -12.52 24.87
C THR A 159 5.37 -12.11 24.94
N GLY A 160 4.92 -11.23 24.03
CA GLY A 160 3.54 -10.78 23.99
C GLY A 160 2.59 -11.73 23.24
N PRO A 161 1.34 -11.32 23.03
CA PRO A 161 0.34 -12.14 22.35
C PRO A 161 0.74 -12.54 20.93
N ARG A 162 0.22 -13.70 20.52
CA ARG A 162 0.31 -14.25 19.17
C ARG A 162 -1.09 -14.78 18.77
N PRO A 163 -2.03 -13.88 18.45
CA PRO A 163 -3.46 -14.22 18.47
C PRO A 163 -3.89 -15.28 17.47
N PHE A 164 -3.13 -15.48 16.38
CA PHE A 164 -3.42 -16.50 15.37
C PHE A 164 -2.62 -17.79 15.54
N ASP A 165 -1.65 -17.84 16.45
CA ASP A 165 -0.92 -19.08 16.70
C ASP A 165 -1.90 -20.17 17.17
N TYR A 166 -1.71 -21.38 16.67
CA TYR A 166 -2.63 -22.49 16.90
C TYR A 166 -1.86 -23.80 16.97
N ASP A 167 -2.17 -24.62 17.97
CA ASP A 167 -1.59 -25.97 18.14
C ASP A 167 -0.04 -25.99 18.07
N GLY A 168 0.61 -25.00 18.67
CA GLY A 168 2.07 -24.87 18.67
C GLY A 168 2.68 -24.39 17.34
N GLN A 169 1.86 -24.18 16.31
CA GLN A 169 2.27 -23.59 15.03
C GLN A 169 2.15 -22.06 15.11
N ALA A 170 3.23 -21.37 14.71
CA ALA A 170 3.17 -19.94 14.48
C ALA A 170 2.45 -19.63 13.16
N VAL A 171 1.52 -18.68 13.21
CA VAL A 171 0.69 -18.30 12.05
C VAL A 171 0.95 -16.85 11.68
N GLU A 172 1.61 -16.63 10.54
CA GLU A 172 1.89 -15.30 10.01
C GLU A 172 0.96 -14.93 8.85
N VAL A 173 0.45 -13.70 8.83
CA VAL A 173 -0.30 -13.17 7.68
C VAL A 173 0.63 -12.92 6.49
N ASP A 174 0.07 -12.65 5.32
CA ASP A 174 0.79 -12.26 4.10
C ASP A 174 0.95 -10.74 3.98
N GLY A 175 0.41 -9.96 4.92
CA GLY A 175 0.49 -8.51 4.89
C GLY A 175 -0.63 -7.82 5.66
N PHE A 176 -0.64 -6.49 5.54
CA PHE A 176 -1.59 -5.62 6.21
C PHE A 176 -2.31 -4.75 5.17
N ASP A 177 -3.61 -4.58 5.40
CA ASP A 177 -4.49 -3.74 4.60
C ASP A 177 -4.90 -2.50 5.41
N MET A 178 -4.83 -1.32 4.82
CA MET A 178 -5.23 -0.06 5.45
C MET A 178 -6.62 0.32 4.92
N ASP A 179 -7.65 0.11 5.72
CA ASP A 179 -9.03 0.49 5.42
C ASP A 179 -9.44 1.63 6.37
N ILE A 180 -8.82 2.80 6.16
CA ILE A 180 -8.98 3.97 7.04
C ILE A 180 -10.09 4.85 6.48
N GLU A 181 -11.23 4.87 7.18
CA GLU A 181 -12.48 5.46 6.66
C GLU A 181 -12.86 6.80 7.29
N HIS A 182 -12.03 7.35 8.19
CA HIS A 182 -12.28 8.65 8.80
C HIS A 182 -11.03 9.53 8.90
N PRO A 183 -11.19 10.86 9.06
CA PRO A 183 -10.06 11.78 9.10
C PRO A 183 -9.09 11.50 10.24
N SER A 184 -7.80 11.65 9.95
CA SER A 184 -6.74 11.70 10.97
C SER A 184 -6.87 12.97 11.82
N THR A 185 -6.56 12.88 13.12
CA THR A 185 -6.53 14.04 14.03
C THR A 185 -5.17 14.71 14.13
N ASP A 186 -4.16 14.17 13.47
CA ASP A 186 -2.75 14.55 13.60
C ASP A 186 -2.09 14.83 12.22
N ASN A 187 -2.88 15.19 11.21
CA ASN A 187 -2.43 15.33 9.82
C ASN A 187 -1.75 14.05 9.27
N SER A 188 -2.24 12.88 9.71
CA SER A 188 -1.77 11.56 9.31
C SER A 188 -0.36 11.20 9.75
N GLU A 189 0.23 11.91 10.71
CA GLU A 189 1.58 11.63 11.20
C GLU A 189 1.72 10.17 11.68
N GLY A 190 0.81 9.71 12.54
CA GLY A 190 0.81 8.33 13.04
C GLY A 190 0.56 7.30 11.95
N TYR A 191 -0.36 7.56 11.02
CA TYR A 191 -0.64 6.65 9.91
C TYR A 191 0.54 6.53 8.94
N ILE A 192 1.21 7.64 8.63
CA ILE A 192 2.44 7.65 7.82
C ILE A 192 3.54 6.85 8.52
N ALA A 193 3.72 7.05 9.83
CA ALA A 193 4.72 6.33 10.60
C ALA A 193 4.45 4.82 10.63
N LEU A 194 3.20 4.40 10.80
CA LEU A 194 2.74 3.02 10.73
C LEU A 194 3.16 2.35 9.41
N VAL A 195 2.76 2.92 8.27
CA VAL A 195 3.03 2.30 6.96
C VAL A 195 4.50 2.33 6.58
N THR A 196 5.23 3.36 7.03
CA THR A 196 6.67 3.48 6.80
C THR A 196 7.43 2.40 7.58
N LEU A 197 7.11 2.20 8.86
CA LEU A 197 7.77 1.18 9.68
C LEU A 197 7.41 -0.24 9.23
N LEU A 198 6.17 -0.51 8.83
CA LEU A 198 5.81 -1.81 8.23
C LEU A 198 6.68 -2.13 7.00
N ARG A 199 6.97 -1.14 6.15
CA ARG A 199 7.84 -1.36 4.98
C ARG A 199 9.29 -1.67 5.34
N THR A 200 9.82 -1.14 6.43
CA THR A 200 11.18 -1.52 6.86
C THR A 200 11.21 -2.97 7.33
N PHE A 201 10.21 -3.42 8.09
CA PHE A 201 10.08 -4.83 8.47
C PHE A 201 10.02 -5.75 7.25
N TYR A 202 9.19 -5.40 6.27
CA TYR A 202 9.04 -6.19 5.05
C TYR A 202 10.34 -6.33 4.26
N SER A 203 11.19 -5.29 4.25
CA SER A 203 12.47 -5.31 3.54
C SER A 203 13.48 -6.31 4.12
N THR A 204 13.30 -6.70 5.39
CA THR A 204 14.16 -7.66 6.10
C THR A 204 13.54 -9.06 6.20
N ALA A 205 12.29 -9.21 5.76
CA ALA A 205 11.56 -10.46 5.85
C ALA A 205 12.02 -11.47 4.79
N THR A 206 11.98 -12.75 5.14
CA THR A 206 12.30 -13.86 4.22
C THR A 206 11.14 -14.19 3.29
N LYS A 207 9.91 -13.94 3.75
CA LYS A 207 8.66 -14.06 3.00
C LYS A 207 8.29 -12.72 2.40
N GLN A 208 7.66 -12.73 1.22
CA GLN A 208 7.06 -11.53 0.66
C GLN A 208 5.80 -11.12 1.44
N TYR A 209 5.77 -9.87 1.90
CA TYR A 209 4.63 -9.23 2.53
C TYR A 209 4.03 -8.15 1.61
N TYR A 210 2.72 -7.97 1.70
CA TYR A 210 1.98 -6.96 0.97
C TYR A 210 1.48 -5.85 1.90
N LEU A 211 1.59 -4.60 1.46
CA LEU A 211 0.88 -3.48 2.06
C LEU A 211 -0.18 -3.01 1.07
N THR A 212 -1.43 -3.07 1.47
CA THR A 212 -2.57 -2.70 0.63
C THR A 212 -3.39 -1.60 1.28
N GLY A 213 -4.23 -0.93 0.50
CA GLY A 213 -5.08 0.14 0.99
C GLY A 213 -6.42 0.16 0.29
N ALA A 214 -7.47 0.56 1.01
CA ALA A 214 -8.86 0.55 0.54
C ALA A 214 -9.49 1.96 0.53
N PRO A 215 -8.96 2.92 -0.25
CA PRO A 215 -9.51 4.26 -0.29
C PRO A 215 -10.92 4.28 -0.90
N GLN A 216 -11.71 5.32 -0.60
CA GLN A 216 -12.94 5.57 -1.34
C GLN A 216 -12.65 6.08 -2.77
N CYS A 217 -13.66 6.19 -3.62
CA CYS A 217 -13.41 6.50 -5.03
C CYS A 217 -12.97 7.95 -5.33
N VAL A 218 -13.09 8.89 -4.39
CA VAL A 218 -12.64 10.28 -4.62
C VAL A 218 -11.11 10.34 -4.70
N VAL A 219 -10.59 11.10 -5.66
CA VAL A 219 -9.14 11.25 -5.89
C VAL A 219 -8.69 12.68 -5.59
N PRO A 220 -7.67 12.89 -4.74
CA PRO A 220 -7.10 11.91 -3.82
C PRO A 220 -8.07 11.61 -2.65
N ASP A 221 -7.99 10.42 -2.08
CA ASP A 221 -8.81 10.04 -0.92
C ASP A 221 -8.41 10.81 0.34
N ALA A 222 -9.40 11.31 1.08
CA ALA A 222 -9.17 12.21 2.22
C ALA A 222 -8.44 11.56 3.41
N ASN A 223 -8.53 10.23 3.56
CA ASN A 223 -8.00 9.52 4.71
C ASN A 223 -6.70 8.77 4.39
N MET A 224 -6.53 8.38 3.12
CA MET A 224 -5.43 7.51 2.69
C MET A 224 -4.36 8.21 1.86
N ALA A 225 -4.65 9.38 1.30
CA ALA A 225 -3.72 10.04 0.38
C ALA A 225 -2.34 10.31 1.00
N ALA A 226 -2.32 10.71 2.28
CA ALA A 226 -1.09 10.99 3.01
C ALA A 226 -0.21 9.73 3.16
N MET A 227 -0.81 8.60 3.54
CA MET A 227 -0.09 7.32 3.62
C MET A 227 0.45 6.88 2.25
N ILE A 228 -0.39 6.90 1.21
CA ILE A 228 -0.01 6.46 -0.14
C ILE A 228 1.07 7.35 -0.74
N SER A 229 1.09 8.64 -0.39
CA SER A 229 2.14 9.58 -0.80
C SER A 229 3.47 9.35 -0.07
N ALA A 230 3.43 8.81 1.16
CA ALA A 230 4.61 8.62 1.99
C ALA A 230 5.27 7.24 1.84
N ALA A 231 4.48 6.19 1.59
CA ALA A 231 4.97 4.81 1.50
C ALA A 231 4.46 4.10 0.23
N LYS A 232 5.22 3.12 -0.22
CA LYS A 232 4.79 2.25 -1.33
C LYS A 232 3.66 1.35 -0.83
N PHE A 233 2.58 1.24 -1.60
CA PHE A 233 1.55 0.21 -1.50
C PHE A 233 1.68 -0.73 -2.69
N ASP A 234 1.40 -2.01 -2.50
CA ASP A 234 1.49 -3.03 -3.57
C ASP A 234 0.19 -3.08 -4.38
N MET A 235 -0.95 -2.86 -3.73
CA MET A 235 -2.28 -2.90 -4.32
C MET A 235 -3.19 -1.87 -3.66
N ILE A 236 -4.09 -1.27 -4.45
CA ILE A 236 -5.09 -0.29 -4.02
C ILE A 236 -6.48 -0.81 -4.39
N PHE A 237 -7.30 -1.05 -3.38
CA PHE A 237 -8.66 -1.59 -3.46
C PHE A 237 -9.70 -0.47 -3.40
N VAL A 238 -9.80 0.33 -4.47
CA VAL A 238 -10.66 1.52 -4.49
C VAL A 238 -12.14 1.14 -4.34
N GLN A 239 -12.79 1.64 -3.29
CA GLN A 239 -14.21 1.44 -2.99
C GLN A 239 -15.08 2.26 -3.95
N PHE A 240 -15.55 1.64 -5.03
CA PHE A 240 -16.41 2.28 -6.04
C PHE A 240 -17.90 2.18 -5.69
N TYR A 241 -18.23 2.38 -4.42
CA TYR A 241 -19.59 2.39 -3.87
C TYR A 241 -19.70 3.44 -2.76
N ASN A 242 -20.93 3.73 -2.32
CA ASN A 242 -21.31 4.71 -1.30
C ASN A 242 -21.04 6.20 -1.65
N THR A 243 -20.26 6.49 -2.69
CA THR A 243 -20.01 7.84 -3.19
C THR A 243 -20.50 8.01 -4.63
N PRO A 244 -21.72 8.53 -4.86
CA PRO A 244 -22.35 8.55 -6.18
C PRO A 244 -21.56 9.26 -7.30
N SER A 245 -20.74 10.25 -6.96
CA SER A 245 -19.96 11.03 -7.94
C SER A 245 -18.90 10.20 -8.68
N CYS A 246 -18.54 9.03 -8.16
CA CYS A 246 -17.53 8.16 -8.75
C CYS A 246 -17.83 6.66 -8.65
N SER A 247 -19.06 6.29 -8.30
CA SER A 247 -19.43 4.89 -8.07
C SER A 247 -19.54 4.06 -9.35
N ALA A 248 -19.35 2.75 -9.23
CA ALA A 248 -19.58 1.78 -10.28
C ALA A 248 -21.05 1.79 -10.75
N ALA A 249 -22.00 2.00 -9.83
CA ALA A 249 -23.42 2.09 -10.16
C ALA A 249 -23.74 3.29 -11.07
N THR A 250 -23.12 4.45 -10.84
CA THR A 250 -23.27 5.63 -11.71
C THR A 250 -22.69 5.38 -13.10
N TRP A 251 -21.53 4.71 -13.19
CA TRP A 251 -20.97 4.28 -14.46
C TRP A 251 -21.94 3.37 -15.22
N VAL A 252 -22.49 2.36 -14.56
CA VAL A 252 -23.44 1.41 -15.17
C VAL A 252 -24.72 2.11 -15.63
N ALA A 253 -25.28 3.01 -14.81
CA ALA A 253 -26.49 3.76 -15.16
C ALA A 253 -26.28 4.65 -16.40
N SER A 254 -25.06 5.17 -16.59
CA SER A 254 -24.69 6.01 -17.73
C SER A 254 -24.32 5.21 -18.98
N ASN A 255 -24.14 3.89 -18.85
CA ASN A 255 -23.70 3.00 -19.91
C ASN A 255 -24.61 1.76 -20.07
N PRO A 256 -25.95 1.94 -20.21
CA PRO A 256 -26.91 0.83 -20.15
C PRO A 256 -26.77 -0.17 -21.32
N SER A 257 -26.21 0.27 -22.44
CA SER A 257 -26.03 -0.54 -23.66
C SER A 257 -24.57 -0.91 -23.91
N TYR A 258 -23.68 -0.70 -22.93
CA TYR A 258 -22.27 -1.05 -23.11
C TYR A 258 -22.11 -2.55 -23.37
N THR A 259 -21.22 -2.85 -24.31
CA THR A 259 -20.72 -4.21 -24.57
C THR A 259 -19.19 -4.14 -24.70
N PRO A 260 -18.47 -5.23 -24.38
CA PRO A 260 -17.00 -5.24 -24.43
C PRO A 260 -16.43 -4.73 -25.76
N GLY A 261 -15.45 -3.82 -25.66
CA GLY A 261 -14.80 -3.15 -26.80
C GLY A 261 -15.53 -1.92 -27.35
N ALA A 262 -16.77 -1.64 -26.90
CA ALA A 262 -17.49 -0.43 -27.29
C ALA A 262 -16.94 0.83 -26.59
N THR A 263 -17.29 2.01 -27.11
CA THR A 263 -17.08 3.29 -26.41
C THR A 263 -18.05 3.44 -25.25
N TYR A 264 -17.63 4.12 -24.19
CA TYR A 264 -18.45 4.36 -22.99
C TYR A 264 -18.24 5.78 -22.45
N GLN A 265 -19.13 6.20 -21.55
CA GLN A 265 -19.00 7.43 -20.77
C GLN A 265 -18.32 7.13 -19.45
N GLU A 266 -17.30 7.91 -19.07
CA GLU A 266 -16.64 7.72 -17.76
C GLU A 266 -17.58 7.99 -16.60
N ALA A 267 -18.55 8.91 -16.75
CA ALA A 267 -19.60 9.17 -15.77
C ALA A 267 -19.09 9.38 -14.34
N GLY A 268 -17.94 10.05 -14.20
CA GLY A 268 -17.29 10.31 -12.91
C GLY A 268 -16.54 9.12 -12.32
N PHE A 269 -16.54 7.94 -12.95
CA PHE A 269 -15.78 6.78 -12.49
C PHE A 269 -14.27 7.06 -12.55
N THR A 270 -13.63 7.11 -11.39
CA THR A 270 -12.30 7.69 -11.21
C THR A 270 -11.13 6.70 -11.35
N PHE A 271 -11.33 5.52 -11.94
CA PHE A 271 -10.24 4.53 -12.06
C PHE A 271 -8.99 5.10 -12.74
N ASP A 272 -9.14 5.75 -13.90
CA ASP A 272 -8.00 6.32 -14.62
C ASP A 272 -7.39 7.53 -13.87
N ALA A 273 -8.19 8.30 -13.12
CA ALA A 273 -7.72 9.37 -12.25
C ALA A 273 -6.88 8.84 -11.07
N TRP A 274 -7.28 7.71 -10.49
CA TRP A 274 -6.49 7.00 -9.46
C TRP A 274 -5.14 6.58 -10.01
N VAL A 275 -5.12 5.94 -11.19
CA VAL A 275 -3.87 5.52 -11.86
C VAL A 275 -2.96 6.73 -12.13
N GLN A 276 -3.53 7.83 -12.63
CA GLN A 276 -2.79 9.07 -12.88
C GLN A 276 -2.20 9.64 -11.59
N TRP A 277 -2.98 9.68 -10.51
CA TRP A 277 -2.51 10.21 -9.23
C TRP A 277 -1.40 9.35 -8.63
N LEU A 278 -1.58 8.02 -8.62
CA LEU A 278 -0.57 7.06 -8.13
C LEU A 278 0.77 7.18 -8.87
N SER A 279 0.77 7.56 -10.14
CA SER A 279 2.01 7.74 -10.91
C SER A 279 2.98 8.77 -10.29
N ASN A 280 2.47 9.67 -9.44
CA ASN A 280 3.24 10.68 -8.72
C ASN A 280 3.61 10.27 -7.28
N THR A 281 3.35 9.04 -6.87
CA THR A 281 3.62 8.54 -5.51
C THR A 281 4.59 7.36 -5.54
N PRO A 282 5.13 6.92 -4.37
CA PRO A 282 5.87 5.66 -4.28
C PRO A 282 5.09 4.43 -4.74
N SER A 283 3.76 4.54 -4.85
CA SER A 283 2.82 3.49 -5.24
C SER A 283 2.49 3.49 -6.74
N ARG A 284 3.31 4.12 -7.59
CA ARG A 284 3.11 4.18 -9.06
C ARG A 284 2.97 2.83 -9.75
N ASP A 285 3.55 1.78 -9.17
CA ASP A 285 3.51 0.41 -9.70
C ASP A 285 2.40 -0.43 -9.05
N ALA A 286 1.61 0.15 -8.14
CA ALA A 286 0.53 -0.56 -7.46
C ALA A 286 -0.55 -0.98 -8.46
N LYS A 287 -1.08 -2.18 -8.26
CA LYS A 287 -2.28 -2.61 -8.98
C LYS A 287 -3.52 -1.97 -8.38
N VAL A 288 -4.38 -1.42 -9.22
CA VAL A 288 -5.66 -0.83 -8.84
C VAL A 288 -6.77 -1.84 -9.11
N PHE A 289 -7.57 -2.08 -8.08
CA PHE A 289 -8.73 -2.97 -8.13
C PHE A 289 -10.01 -2.16 -8.12
N ILE A 290 -11.03 -2.68 -8.80
CA ILE A 290 -12.40 -2.19 -8.65
C ILE A 290 -13.02 -2.92 -7.46
N THR A 291 -13.28 -2.24 -6.35
CA THR A 291 -13.96 -2.85 -5.20
C THR A 291 -15.47 -2.66 -5.32
N LEU A 292 -16.24 -3.75 -5.24
CA LEU A 292 -17.69 -3.77 -5.44
C LEU A 292 -18.44 -4.36 -4.22
N PRO A 293 -19.69 -3.93 -3.96
CA PRO A 293 -20.55 -4.60 -3.00
C PRO A 293 -20.97 -5.99 -3.52
N GLY A 294 -20.88 -7.02 -2.67
CA GLY A 294 -21.19 -8.42 -3.02
C GLY A 294 -22.68 -8.69 -3.25
N SER A 295 -23.56 -7.85 -2.70
CA SER A 295 -25.02 -7.94 -2.84
C SER A 295 -25.65 -6.55 -2.70
N SER A 296 -26.97 -6.46 -2.92
CA SER A 296 -27.74 -5.21 -2.78
C SER A 296 -27.80 -4.65 -1.36
N ASP A 297 -27.54 -5.47 -0.35
CA ASP A 297 -27.55 -5.10 1.08
C ASP A 297 -26.15 -5.08 1.71
N ALA A 298 -25.09 -5.11 0.89
CA ALA A 298 -23.71 -5.01 1.32
C ALA A 298 -23.22 -3.55 1.49
N ALA A 299 -23.89 -2.60 0.84
CA ALA A 299 -23.55 -1.18 0.83
C ALA A 299 -24.82 -0.32 0.87
N ASN A 300 -24.68 1.01 0.83
CA ASN A 300 -25.84 1.92 0.77
C ASN A 300 -26.69 1.60 -0.48
N ALA A 301 -28.01 1.72 -0.33
CA ALA A 301 -28.97 1.41 -1.39
C ALA A 301 -28.59 2.07 -2.73
N GLY A 302 -28.69 1.31 -3.82
CA GLY A 302 -28.38 1.77 -5.17
C GLY A 302 -26.92 1.65 -5.61
N ASN A 303 -26.01 1.16 -4.75
CA ASN A 303 -24.59 1.01 -5.11
C ASN A 303 -24.20 -0.37 -5.65
N TYR A 304 -25.01 -1.39 -5.39
CA TYR A 304 -24.80 -2.71 -5.98
C TYR A 304 -25.03 -2.69 -7.50
N ILE A 305 -24.18 -3.40 -8.22
CA ILE A 305 -24.34 -3.69 -9.65
C ILE A 305 -24.46 -5.20 -9.84
N THR A 306 -25.30 -5.62 -10.77
CA THR A 306 -25.49 -7.06 -11.07
C THR A 306 -24.23 -7.72 -11.61
N HIS A 307 -24.18 -9.06 -11.58
CA HIS A 307 -23.06 -9.82 -12.16
C HIS A 307 -22.75 -9.44 -13.61
N GLN A 308 -23.76 -9.24 -14.45
CA GLN A 308 -23.56 -8.84 -15.87
C GLN A 308 -23.07 -7.39 -16.00
N GLN A 309 -23.52 -6.50 -15.12
CA GLN A 309 -23.04 -5.12 -15.11
C GLN A 309 -21.59 -5.05 -14.62
N ALA A 310 -21.20 -5.91 -13.69
CA ALA A 310 -19.80 -6.08 -13.27
C ALA A 310 -18.92 -6.61 -14.41
N ASP A 311 -19.37 -7.63 -15.16
CA ASP A 311 -18.68 -8.12 -16.37
C ASP A 311 -18.42 -7.00 -17.38
N ASN A 312 -19.44 -6.19 -17.66
CA ASN A 312 -19.34 -5.01 -18.53
C ASN A 312 -18.30 -4.00 -18.01
N LEU A 313 -18.34 -3.67 -16.72
CA LEU A 313 -17.39 -2.72 -16.13
C LEU A 313 -15.95 -3.28 -16.15
N ILE A 314 -15.77 -4.55 -15.79
CA ILE A 314 -14.48 -5.24 -15.86
C ILE A 314 -13.92 -5.16 -17.27
N SER A 315 -14.72 -5.54 -18.27
CA SER A 315 -14.32 -5.51 -19.69
C SER A 315 -13.94 -4.10 -20.15
N ALA A 316 -14.62 -3.07 -19.66
CA ALA A 316 -14.30 -1.67 -19.99
C ALA A 316 -12.91 -1.26 -19.50
N TYR A 317 -12.48 -1.71 -18.31
CA TYR A 317 -11.22 -1.29 -17.69
C TYR A 317 -10.09 -2.33 -17.76
N TYR A 318 -10.36 -3.57 -18.17
CA TYR A 318 -9.40 -4.67 -18.18
C TYR A 318 -8.10 -4.35 -18.93
N CYS A 319 -8.17 -3.55 -19.99
CA CYS A 319 -7.01 -3.18 -20.79
C CYS A 319 -5.99 -2.29 -20.06
N ARG A 320 -6.33 -1.65 -18.94
CA ARG A 320 -5.39 -0.77 -18.22
C ARG A 320 -4.21 -1.58 -17.68
N PRO A 321 -2.95 -1.16 -17.87
CA PRO A 321 -1.78 -1.87 -17.32
C PRO A 321 -1.82 -1.99 -15.79
N SER A 322 -2.33 -0.95 -15.12
CA SER A 322 -2.45 -0.90 -13.65
C SER A 322 -3.64 -1.69 -13.11
N PHE A 323 -4.54 -2.21 -13.95
CA PHE A 323 -5.67 -3.01 -13.49
C PHE A 323 -5.19 -4.32 -12.86
N GLY A 324 -5.63 -4.58 -11.62
CA GLY A 324 -5.25 -5.76 -10.83
C GLY A 324 -6.33 -6.83 -10.71
N GLY A 325 -7.59 -6.43 -10.91
CA GLY A 325 -8.75 -7.30 -10.76
C GLY A 325 -9.87 -6.63 -9.97
N VAL A 326 -10.61 -7.45 -9.21
CA VAL A 326 -11.79 -7.02 -8.46
C VAL A 326 -11.66 -7.40 -6.99
N ALA A 327 -12.01 -6.46 -6.12
CA ALA A 327 -12.19 -6.72 -4.70
C ALA A 327 -13.68 -6.70 -4.36
N VAL A 328 -14.11 -7.46 -3.34
CA VAL A 328 -15.52 -7.58 -2.97
C VAL A 328 -15.73 -7.33 -1.48
N TRP A 329 -16.64 -6.41 -1.18
CA TRP A 329 -17.19 -6.17 0.14
C TRP A 329 -18.59 -6.80 0.25
N GLU A 330 -18.83 -7.88 0.98
CA GLU A 330 -17.88 -8.81 1.60
C GLU A 330 -18.34 -10.26 1.38
N ALA A 331 -17.54 -11.23 1.83
CA ALA A 331 -17.70 -12.65 1.52
C ALA A 331 -19.11 -13.21 1.77
N THR A 332 -19.71 -12.90 2.92
CA THR A 332 -21.03 -13.45 3.29
C THR A 332 -22.14 -12.91 2.41
N ARG A 333 -22.10 -11.61 2.13
CA ARG A 333 -23.00 -10.96 1.17
C ARG A 333 -22.83 -11.49 -0.25
N GLY A 334 -21.59 -11.71 -0.68
CA GLY A 334 -21.32 -12.28 -2.00
C GLY A 334 -21.75 -13.75 -2.11
N ASP A 335 -21.63 -14.54 -1.05
CA ASP A 335 -22.10 -15.93 -0.99
C ASP A 335 -23.63 -16.03 -1.07
N SER A 336 -24.36 -15.07 -0.48
CA SER A 336 -25.83 -15.03 -0.53
C SER A 336 -26.39 -14.48 -1.86
N ASN A 337 -25.52 -14.08 -2.79
CA ASN A 337 -25.88 -13.57 -4.10
C ASN A 337 -25.26 -14.43 -5.22
N PRO A 338 -25.73 -15.68 -5.41
CA PRO A 338 -25.13 -16.59 -6.37
C PRO A 338 -25.60 -16.33 -7.81
N TYR A 339 -24.70 -16.56 -8.77
CA TYR A 339 -25.01 -16.64 -10.19
C TYR A 339 -24.38 -17.90 -10.77
N ASN A 340 -25.21 -18.74 -11.41
CA ASN A 340 -24.81 -20.06 -11.92
C ASN A 340 -24.08 -20.94 -10.90
N GLY A 341 -24.54 -20.93 -9.65
CA GLY A 341 -23.97 -21.76 -8.56
C GLY A 341 -22.63 -21.26 -8.01
N LYS A 342 -22.22 -20.05 -8.36
CA LYS A 342 -21.01 -19.39 -7.85
C LYS A 342 -21.38 -18.12 -7.08
N SER A 343 -20.68 -17.85 -5.99
CA SER A 343 -20.79 -16.60 -5.24
C SER A 343 -20.45 -15.39 -6.12
N PHE A 344 -20.83 -14.18 -5.68
CA PHE A 344 -20.50 -12.95 -6.40
C PHE A 344 -18.99 -12.81 -6.65
N GLN A 345 -18.16 -12.96 -5.62
CA GLN A 345 -16.71 -12.92 -5.74
C GLN A 345 -16.16 -14.01 -6.67
N ALA A 346 -16.71 -15.23 -6.64
CA ALA A 346 -16.27 -16.27 -7.57
C ALA A 346 -16.62 -15.94 -9.03
N THR A 347 -17.77 -15.31 -9.28
CA THR A 347 -18.11 -14.87 -10.64
C THR A 347 -17.19 -13.77 -11.17
N MET A 348 -16.61 -12.94 -10.31
CA MET A 348 -15.65 -11.92 -10.75
C MET A 348 -14.43 -12.56 -11.42
N LYS A 349 -13.95 -13.71 -10.91
CA LYS A 349 -12.86 -14.47 -11.55
C LYS A 349 -13.24 -14.93 -12.96
N ILE A 350 -14.48 -15.40 -13.12
CA ILE A 350 -15.01 -15.85 -14.42
C ILE A 350 -15.03 -14.69 -15.41
N TRP A 351 -15.49 -13.51 -14.99
CA TRP A 351 -15.51 -12.31 -15.84
C TRP A 351 -14.12 -11.80 -16.18
N LEU A 352 -13.19 -11.81 -15.24
CA LEU A 352 -11.79 -11.46 -15.48
C LEU A 352 -11.15 -12.40 -16.51
N GLN A 353 -11.35 -13.71 -16.36
CA GLN A 353 -10.88 -14.70 -17.34
C GLN A 353 -11.58 -14.55 -18.69
N GLY A 354 -12.87 -14.22 -18.70
CA GLY A 354 -13.64 -13.90 -19.90
C GLY A 354 -13.05 -12.70 -20.65
N ALA A 355 -12.80 -11.60 -19.94
CA ALA A 355 -12.15 -10.41 -20.50
C ALA A 355 -10.74 -10.71 -21.02
N ALA A 356 -9.98 -11.56 -20.33
CA ALA A 356 -8.66 -12.01 -20.80
C ALA A 356 -8.70 -12.81 -22.11
N ALA A 357 -9.82 -13.46 -22.42
CA ALA A 357 -10.02 -14.27 -23.61
C ALA A 357 -10.88 -13.58 -24.69
N ASP A 358 -11.43 -12.39 -24.40
CA ASP A 358 -12.35 -11.72 -25.31
C ASP A 358 -11.61 -11.09 -26.50
N THR A 359 -11.84 -11.66 -27.68
CA THR A 359 -11.26 -11.16 -28.94
C THR A 359 -11.63 -9.70 -29.26
N ARG A 360 -12.72 -9.17 -28.70
CA ARG A 360 -13.08 -7.75 -28.84
C ARG A 360 -12.11 -6.83 -28.10
N LEU A 361 -11.40 -7.37 -27.11
CA LEU A 361 -10.35 -6.68 -26.36
C LEU A 361 -8.94 -6.97 -26.92
N ALA A 362 -8.84 -7.70 -28.04
CA ALA A 362 -7.56 -8.18 -28.59
C ALA A 362 -6.50 -7.09 -28.83
N SER A 363 -6.92 -5.85 -29.10
CA SER A 363 -6.00 -4.72 -29.32
C SER A 363 -5.09 -4.42 -28.13
N CYS A 364 -5.52 -4.76 -26.91
CA CYS A 364 -4.74 -4.58 -25.68
C CYS A 364 -4.21 -5.91 -25.09
N LEU A 365 -4.73 -7.05 -25.56
CA LEU A 365 -4.35 -8.40 -25.13
C LEU A 365 -3.23 -9.01 -25.99
N ALA A 366 -3.01 -8.47 -27.19
CA ALA A 366 -1.92 -8.92 -28.04
C ALA A 366 -0.58 -8.71 -27.30
N PRO A 367 0.23 -9.76 -27.09
CA PRO A 367 1.62 -9.53 -26.72
C PRO A 367 2.22 -8.68 -27.83
N THR A 368 3.02 -7.67 -27.45
CA THR A 368 3.72 -6.79 -28.40
C THR A 368 4.63 -7.65 -29.27
N THR A 369 4.07 -8.22 -30.33
CA THR A 369 4.78 -8.98 -31.33
C THR A 369 5.47 -7.92 -32.18
N THR A 370 6.71 -7.63 -31.80
CA THR A 370 7.67 -6.97 -32.68
C THR A 370 7.73 -7.80 -33.96
N THR A 371 6.94 -7.39 -34.94
CA THR A 371 6.85 -8.03 -36.24
C THR A 371 8.22 -7.87 -36.87
N SER A 372 8.97 -8.96 -36.91
CA SER A 372 10.28 -9.03 -37.54
C SER A 372 10.06 -8.91 -39.05
N SER A 373 10.10 -7.69 -39.57
CA SER A 373 10.14 -7.45 -41.00
C SER A 373 11.57 -7.18 -41.41
N SER A 374 12.13 -8.08 -42.21
CA SER A 374 13.47 -7.98 -42.77
C SER A 374 13.49 -6.97 -43.92
N THR A 375 14.31 -5.93 -43.81
CA THR A 375 15.10 -5.37 -44.93
C THR A 375 16.20 -4.43 -44.39
N GLN A 376 17.45 -4.80 -44.69
CA GLN A 376 18.72 -4.04 -44.83
C GLN A 376 19.05 -2.78 -43.99
N PRO A 377 20.37 -2.54 -43.75
CA PRO A 377 20.85 -1.62 -42.73
C PRO A 377 20.79 -0.17 -43.20
N THR A 378 20.09 0.66 -42.44
CA THR A 378 20.30 2.10 -42.43
C THR A 378 20.48 2.59 -41.01
N THR A 379 21.61 3.26 -40.83
CA THR A 379 22.17 4.06 -39.73
C THR A 379 21.15 4.69 -38.76
N PRO A 380 21.46 4.75 -37.44
CA PRO A 380 20.52 5.15 -36.38
C PRO A 380 20.22 6.65 -36.42
N THR A 381 18.94 6.99 -36.43
CA THR A 381 18.49 8.39 -36.28
C THR A 381 17.44 8.47 -35.16
N GLN A 382 17.91 8.98 -34.00
CA GLN A 382 17.28 9.77 -32.94
C GLN A 382 15.93 9.36 -32.27
N PRO A 383 15.83 9.43 -30.92
CA PRO A 383 14.58 9.34 -30.16
C PRO A 383 13.68 10.59 -30.23
N ASN A 384 12.39 10.30 -30.11
CA ASN A 384 11.19 11.11 -29.88
C ASN A 384 11.37 12.54 -29.27
N PRO A 385 10.83 13.61 -29.89
CA PRO A 385 10.85 14.97 -29.37
C PRO A 385 9.71 15.27 -28.37
N GLY A 386 10.03 15.83 -27.21
CA GLY A 386 9.18 16.87 -26.60
C GLY A 386 8.40 16.61 -25.30
N ALA A 387 8.82 15.71 -24.40
CA ALA A 387 8.18 15.54 -23.08
C ALA A 387 9.18 15.60 -21.91
N PRO A 388 8.75 15.99 -20.69
CA PRO A 388 9.50 15.72 -19.46
C PRO A 388 9.73 14.21 -19.33
N GLY A 389 10.98 13.80 -19.16
CA GLY A 389 11.37 12.40 -19.17
C GLY A 389 12.81 12.21 -18.74
N SER A 390 13.24 10.95 -18.65
CA SER A 390 14.63 10.61 -18.33
C SER A 390 15.55 10.81 -19.54
N CYS A 391 16.82 11.12 -19.27
CA CYS A 391 17.87 11.33 -20.25
C CYS A 391 19.21 10.83 -19.70
N GLY A 392 20.21 10.69 -20.58
CA GLY A 392 21.54 10.26 -20.18
C GLY A 392 22.04 9.05 -20.97
N SER A 393 23.23 8.57 -20.61
CA SER A 393 23.86 7.42 -21.26
C SER A 393 22.95 6.18 -21.22
N GLY A 394 22.67 5.61 -22.39
CA GLY A 394 21.75 4.47 -22.55
C GLY A 394 20.26 4.82 -22.61
N ILE A 395 19.87 6.07 -22.34
CA ILE A 395 18.47 6.54 -22.42
C ILE A 395 18.26 7.44 -23.64
N GLY A 396 19.20 8.35 -23.92
CA GLY A 396 19.12 9.30 -25.03
C GLY A 396 19.02 10.77 -24.58
N PRO A 397 19.06 11.71 -25.54
CA PRO A 397 19.00 13.14 -25.24
C PRO A 397 17.58 13.61 -24.94
N CYS A 398 17.48 14.71 -24.20
CA CYS A 398 16.28 15.51 -24.08
C CYS A 398 15.89 16.15 -25.41
N GLY A 399 14.60 16.46 -25.54
CA GLY A 399 14.09 17.24 -26.68
C GLY A 399 14.77 18.60 -26.81
N SER A 400 14.74 19.17 -28.02
CA SER A 400 15.34 20.48 -28.32
C SER A 400 14.87 21.55 -27.34
N GLY A 401 15.82 22.28 -26.74
CA GLY A 401 15.54 23.33 -25.74
C GLY A 401 15.49 22.85 -24.29
N TYR A 402 15.65 21.54 -24.03
CA TYR A 402 15.72 20.96 -22.69
C TYR A 402 17.14 20.51 -22.34
N CYS A 403 17.48 20.66 -21.07
CA CYS A 403 18.74 20.26 -20.47
C CYS A 403 18.59 18.91 -19.77
N CYS A 404 19.63 18.08 -19.84
CA CYS A 404 19.69 16.83 -19.10
C CYS A 404 20.45 17.05 -17.80
N SER A 405 19.78 16.95 -16.66
CA SER A 405 20.41 17.15 -15.34
C SER A 405 21.46 16.08 -15.03
N ALA A 406 22.29 16.32 -14.01
CA ALA A 406 23.23 15.31 -13.48
C ALA A 406 22.54 14.00 -13.06
N TYR A 407 21.23 14.06 -12.78
CA TYR A 407 20.41 12.95 -12.32
C TYR A 407 19.64 12.26 -13.46
N GLY A 408 19.88 12.66 -14.71
CA GLY A 408 19.30 12.01 -15.88
C GLY A 408 17.83 12.36 -16.12
N TYR A 409 17.45 13.62 -15.92
CA TYR A 409 16.10 14.13 -16.22
C TYR A 409 16.13 15.38 -17.11
N CYS A 410 15.11 15.50 -17.96
CA CYS A 410 14.94 16.64 -18.86
C CYS A 410 14.18 17.79 -18.19
N GLY A 411 14.72 19.00 -18.27
CA GLY A 411 14.06 20.23 -17.81
C GLY A 411 14.74 21.50 -18.34
N THR A 412 14.14 22.65 -18.11
CA THR A 412 14.61 23.96 -18.64
C THR A 412 15.12 24.92 -17.57
N THR A 413 15.00 24.57 -16.28
CA THR A 413 15.45 25.43 -15.18
C THR A 413 16.93 25.20 -14.87
N SER A 414 17.52 26.08 -14.04
CA SER A 414 18.92 25.95 -13.60
C SER A 414 19.24 24.63 -12.89
N ALA A 415 18.25 23.96 -12.31
CA ALA A 415 18.40 22.63 -11.72
C ALA A 415 18.75 21.55 -12.78
N TYR A 416 18.38 21.78 -14.03
CA TYR A 416 18.64 20.88 -15.16
C TYR A 416 19.76 21.38 -16.06
N CYS A 417 19.81 22.71 -16.26
CA CYS A 417 20.74 23.38 -17.18
C CYS A 417 22.04 23.87 -16.53
N GLY A 418 22.14 23.82 -15.19
CA GLY A 418 23.27 24.32 -14.42
C GLY A 418 24.39 23.29 -14.25
N THR A 419 25.10 23.38 -13.12
CA THR A 419 26.24 22.51 -12.81
C THR A 419 25.83 21.04 -12.83
N GLY A 420 26.56 20.22 -13.61
CA GLY A 420 26.29 18.80 -13.76
C GLY A 420 25.31 18.45 -14.89
N CYS A 421 24.85 19.43 -15.67
CA CYS A 421 24.12 19.13 -16.91
C CYS A 421 24.97 18.26 -17.85
N GLN A 422 24.37 17.26 -18.48
CA GLN A 422 25.03 16.29 -19.36
C GLN A 422 25.00 16.77 -20.84
N PRO A 423 26.09 17.34 -21.38
CA PRO A 423 26.07 18.03 -22.68
C PRO A 423 25.83 17.12 -23.89
N GLY A 424 26.03 15.81 -23.74
CA GLY A 424 25.67 14.82 -24.77
C GLY A 424 24.18 14.48 -24.82
N PHE A 425 23.40 14.93 -23.83
CA PHE A 425 22.01 14.54 -23.64
C PHE A 425 21.07 15.73 -23.42
N GLY A 426 21.52 16.98 -23.56
CA GLY A 426 20.66 18.17 -23.50
C GLY A 426 21.45 19.45 -23.72
N THR A 427 20.75 20.59 -23.83
CA THR A 427 21.37 21.90 -24.09
C THR A 427 21.91 22.54 -22.81
N CYS A 428 23.08 22.12 -22.35
CA CYS A 428 23.69 22.65 -21.13
C CYS A 428 24.23 24.07 -21.30
N SER A 429 23.82 24.99 -20.43
CA SER A 429 24.31 26.36 -20.44
C SER A 429 25.60 26.45 -19.63
N ALA A 430 26.75 26.59 -20.31
CA ALA A 430 27.97 27.05 -19.66
C ALA A 430 27.78 28.53 -19.31
N GLY A 431 27.87 28.89 -18.03
CA GLY A 431 27.55 30.24 -17.54
C GLY A 431 28.36 31.36 -18.21
N GLY A 432 27.68 32.45 -18.59
CA GLY A 432 28.29 33.71 -19.00
C GLY A 432 27.36 34.70 -19.75
N SER A 433 26.65 35.55 -19.00
CA SER A 433 26.00 36.86 -19.29
C SER A 433 25.80 37.39 -20.73
N SER A 434 24.57 37.82 -21.09
CA SER A 434 24.16 39.24 -21.26
C SER A 434 22.80 39.46 -21.98
N GLY A 435 22.04 40.46 -21.50
CA GLY A 435 20.87 41.14 -22.13
C GLY A 435 19.51 40.63 -21.66
N GLY A 436 18.71 41.27 -20.80
CA GLY A 436 18.39 42.70 -20.62
C GLY A 436 16.91 42.88 -21.02
N SER A 437 15.95 42.95 -20.11
CA SER A 437 15.31 44.15 -19.53
C SER A 437 13.92 43.69 -19.02
N SER A 438 13.22 44.22 -18.03
CA SER A 438 13.36 45.34 -17.09
C SER A 438 12.09 45.36 -16.22
N GLY A 439 12.15 45.88 -14.98
CA GLY A 439 10.96 46.19 -14.18
C GLY A 439 11.16 45.97 -12.69
N GLY A 440 11.93 46.85 -12.04
CA GLY A 440 12.14 46.83 -10.60
C GLY A 440 11.11 47.63 -9.81
N SER A 441 11.13 47.49 -8.48
CA SER A 441 11.17 48.60 -7.51
C SER A 441 11.38 48.08 -6.07
N SER A 442 12.63 48.21 -5.64
CA SER A 442 13.16 48.76 -4.37
C SER A 442 12.33 48.83 -3.07
N GLY A 443 13.03 48.47 -1.98
CA GLY A 443 12.97 49.07 -0.62
C GLY A 443 13.07 48.00 0.47
N GLY A 444 13.96 47.98 1.46
CA GLY A 444 15.06 48.86 1.88
C GLY A 444 15.72 48.25 3.14
N SER A 445 17.05 48.27 3.13
CA SER A 445 18.08 48.30 4.20
C SER A 445 17.84 47.86 5.66
N SER A 446 18.72 46.93 6.08
CA SER A 446 19.79 47.04 7.11
C SER A 446 19.55 46.99 8.63
N GLY A 447 20.44 46.24 9.30
CA GLY A 447 20.79 46.29 10.73
C GLY A 447 20.72 44.88 11.36
N GLY A 448 21.72 44.31 12.03
CA GLY A 448 23.01 44.75 12.55
C GLY A 448 23.46 43.76 13.65
N SER A 449 24.64 43.18 13.47
CA SER A 449 25.67 42.88 14.49
C SER A 449 25.47 41.88 15.65
N SER A 450 26.26 40.80 15.56
CA SER A 450 27.24 40.26 16.54
C SER A 450 26.91 40.13 18.04
N GLY A 451 27.11 38.93 18.56
CA GLY A 451 27.45 38.66 19.96
C GLY A 451 27.96 37.24 20.13
N GLY A 452 29.29 37.07 20.26
CA GLY A 452 29.90 35.82 20.68
C GLY A 452 30.10 35.77 22.20
N SER A 453 30.13 34.58 22.79
CA SER A 453 31.08 34.21 23.83
C SER A 453 31.02 32.72 24.17
N SER A 454 32.22 32.20 24.38
CA SER A 454 32.65 30.85 24.68
C SER A 454 32.29 30.36 26.08
N GLY A 455 32.25 29.04 26.28
CA GLY A 455 32.18 28.42 27.62
C GLY A 455 32.23 26.89 27.57
N SER A 456 33.43 26.35 27.79
CA SER A 456 33.83 24.95 27.74
C SER A 456 33.16 24.01 28.73
N GLY A 457 33.09 22.72 28.38
CA GLY A 457 32.83 21.60 29.30
C GLY A 457 32.68 20.28 28.54
N GLY A 458 33.80 19.62 28.23
CA GLY A 458 33.81 18.31 27.59
C GLY A 458 33.35 17.19 28.53
N SER A 459 32.66 16.20 27.98
CA SER A 459 32.62 14.85 28.52
C SER A 459 33.08 13.88 27.44
N SER A 460 34.38 13.59 27.47
CA SER A 460 35.02 12.52 26.74
C SER A 460 34.59 11.18 27.33
N GLY A 461 33.81 10.39 26.57
CA GLY A 461 33.53 8.99 26.92
C GLY A 461 32.23 8.41 26.36
N LEU A 462 31.30 9.21 25.84
CA LEU A 462 30.05 8.68 25.30
C LEU A 462 30.24 8.12 23.88
N PRO A 463 29.62 6.97 23.56
CA PRO A 463 29.62 6.43 22.20
C PRO A 463 28.94 7.39 21.22
N ILE A 464 29.32 7.33 19.94
CA ILE A 464 28.58 8.03 18.88
C ILE A 464 27.23 7.31 18.71
N ALA A 465 26.14 8.08 18.72
CA ALA A 465 24.78 7.56 18.58
C ALA A 465 24.63 6.81 17.26
N ARG A 466 24.20 5.54 17.29
CA ARG A 466 23.96 4.72 16.07
C ARG A 466 22.48 4.48 15.79
N ASP A 467 21.67 4.53 16.83
CA ASP A 467 20.20 4.40 16.82
C ASP A 467 19.49 5.76 16.92
N GLY A 468 20.26 6.85 16.91
CA GLY A 468 19.76 8.22 16.98
C GLY A 468 19.49 8.73 18.39
N ALA A 469 19.64 7.94 19.45
CA ALA A 469 19.46 8.42 20.83
C ALA A 469 20.69 9.19 21.31
N CYS A 470 20.51 10.28 22.06
CA CYS A 470 21.59 11.09 22.61
C CYS A 470 21.21 11.69 23.97
N GLY A 471 22.21 12.13 24.73
CA GLY A 471 21.97 12.70 26.05
C GLY A 471 22.92 12.14 27.11
N ALA A 472 22.74 12.62 28.34
CA ALA A 472 23.54 12.24 29.48
C ALA A 472 23.53 10.71 29.69
N GLY A 473 24.71 10.09 29.64
CA GLY A 473 24.85 8.63 29.85
C GLY A 473 24.39 7.74 28.69
N VAL A 474 23.93 8.33 27.58
CA VAL A 474 23.46 7.59 26.39
C VAL A 474 24.52 7.59 25.30
N ALA A 475 24.60 8.67 24.53
CA ALA A 475 25.49 8.81 23.38
C ALA A 475 25.59 10.28 22.95
N THR A 476 26.53 10.58 22.06
CA THR A 476 26.64 11.89 21.40
C THR A 476 26.33 11.81 19.92
N CYS A 477 25.67 12.84 19.40
CA CYS A 477 25.48 13.07 17.96
C CYS A 477 26.72 13.70 17.31
N ARG A 478 27.70 14.18 18.09
CA ARG A 478 28.92 14.76 17.53
C ARG A 478 29.72 13.69 16.80
N GLY A 479 29.93 13.90 15.51
CA GLY A 479 30.62 12.93 14.66
C GLY A 479 29.74 11.79 14.14
N ASN A 480 28.42 11.80 14.41
CA ASN A 480 27.48 11.01 13.64
C ASN A 480 27.34 11.68 12.25
N GLY A 481 27.84 11.01 11.22
CA GLY A 481 27.99 11.55 9.86
C GLY A 481 26.69 12.03 9.22
N ASP A 482 25.55 11.62 9.77
CA ASP A 482 24.22 11.92 9.27
C ASP A 482 23.47 12.95 10.13
N TYR A 483 23.76 13.05 11.44
CA TYR A 483 23.04 13.92 12.39
C TYR A 483 23.95 14.49 13.49
N GLN A 484 24.04 15.82 13.62
CA GLN A 484 25.03 16.47 14.47
C GLN A 484 24.47 17.09 15.77
N CYS A 485 23.16 17.37 15.83
CA CYS A 485 22.52 18.07 16.95
C CYS A 485 21.77 17.10 17.86
N CYS A 486 21.80 17.34 19.18
CA CYS A 486 21.08 16.51 20.16
C CYS A 486 19.92 17.33 20.74
N SER A 487 18.68 16.97 20.46
CA SER A 487 17.50 17.72 20.91
C SER A 487 17.30 17.62 22.42
N SER A 488 16.45 18.49 22.98
CA SER A 488 16.00 18.42 24.39
C SER A 488 15.37 17.08 24.76
N ASN A 489 14.83 16.37 23.77
CA ASN A 489 14.17 15.07 23.93
C ASN A 489 15.14 13.88 23.80
N GLY A 490 16.44 14.13 23.65
CA GLY A 490 17.46 13.09 23.62
C GLY A 490 17.57 12.35 22.28
N TRP A 491 17.38 13.04 21.16
CA TRP A 491 17.52 12.47 19.81
C TRP A 491 18.44 13.28 18.92
N CYS A 492 19.13 12.59 18.00
CA CYS A 492 20.01 13.18 17.00
C CYS A 492 19.25 13.66 15.77
N GLY A 493 19.57 14.86 15.28
CA GLY A 493 19.06 15.41 14.03
C GLY A 493 19.83 16.65 13.56
N ASN A 494 19.44 17.24 12.43
CA ASN A 494 20.08 18.43 11.85
C ASN A 494 19.13 19.61 11.62
N SER A 495 17.83 19.47 11.88
CA SER A 495 16.87 20.57 11.72
C SER A 495 16.86 21.46 12.96
N ASP A 496 16.24 22.65 12.84
CA ASP A 496 16.08 23.61 13.93
C ASP A 496 15.41 23.00 15.18
N LEU A 497 14.62 21.94 15.01
CA LEU A 497 13.99 21.21 16.12
C LEU A 497 15.01 20.46 16.99
N TYR A 498 16.17 20.11 16.43
CA TYR A 498 17.25 19.40 17.12
C TYR A 498 18.40 20.33 17.49
N CYS A 499 18.68 21.32 16.64
CA CYS A 499 19.80 22.24 16.81
C CYS A 499 19.41 23.51 17.58
N GLY A 500 18.14 23.90 17.56
CA GLY A 500 17.64 25.13 18.16
C GLY A 500 17.28 25.02 19.65
N ALA A 501 16.18 25.64 20.05
CA ALA A 501 15.82 25.80 21.46
C ALA A 501 15.70 24.46 22.20
N GLY A 502 16.52 24.27 23.24
CA GLY A 502 16.56 23.04 24.04
C GLY A 502 17.58 22.01 23.55
N CYS A 503 18.30 22.27 22.46
CA CYS A 503 19.44 21.45 22.07
C CYS A 503 20.42 21.28 23.24
N GLN A 504 20.90 20.05 23.44
CA GLN A 504 21.79 19.68 24.53
C GLN A 504 23.27 19.85 24.09
N PRO A 505 23.95 20.96 24.45
CA PRO A 505 25.30 21.26 23.97
C PRO A 505 26.37 20.33 24.54
N GLY A 506 26.04 19.44 25.50
CA GLY A 506 26.93 18.36 25.93
C GLY A 506 27.00 17.20 24.93
N TYR A 507 25.98 17.03 24.09
CA TYR A 507 25.77 15.80 23.31
C TYR A 507 25.54 16.05 21.82
N GLY A 508 25.44 17.30 21.36
CA GLY A 508 25.34 17.69 19.94
C GLY A 508 25.94 19.07 19.62
N ILE A 509 25.80 19.50 18.37
CA ILE A 509 26.11 20.86 17.89
C ILE A 509 24.81 21.66 17.93
N CYS A 510 24.76 22.78 18.66
CA CYS A 510 23.55 23.59 18.82
C CYS A 510 23.72 24.97 18.14
N SER A 511 22.63 25.51 17.60
CA SER A 511 22.55 26.76 16.81
C SER A 511 21.88 27.89 17.58
#